data_AF-A0A6C0KZC6-F1
#
_entry.id   AF-A0A6C0KZC6-F1
#
_cell.length_a   1.000
_cell.length_b   1.000
_cell.length_c   1.000
_cell.angle_alpha   90.00
_cell.angle_beta   90.00
_cell.angle_gamma   90.00
#
_symmetry.space_group_name_H-M   'P 1'
#
loop_
_entity.id
_entity.type
_entity.pdbx_description
1 polymer ?
#
loop_
_entity_poly.entity_id
_entity_poly.type
_entity_poly.pdbx_seq_one_letter_code
_entity_poly.pdbx_strand_id
1 'polypeptide(L)'
;MKLADALKLFDDDDEGSSPRKECLITRQEIKNEIIMKCNHSFEHDALLKHLVGCQRRYDYHKCPYCRKVYSGFIPYYQNVNNEQYGEELLNSINKTLFKKNDYLTCSYCFSSGKNKGKCCGKIGHKFKEGNYCFTHYKQISRKKKQSIIPKPQKQSCCKILANGNQCKLKCFNTHTGLCKLHDKQVDTN
;
A
#
# COMPACT_ATOMS: atom_id res chain seq x y z
N MET A 1 35.99 46.90 0.88
CA MET A 1 35.76 45.44 0.76
C MET A 1 35.51 45.12 -0.69
N LYS A 2 36.31 44.22 -1.30
CA LYS A 2 36.17 43.86 -2.72
C LYS A 2 35.14 42.73 -2.84
N LEU A 3 34.31 42.75 -3.89
CA LEU A 3 33.26 41.75 -4.16
C LEU A 3 33.78 40.30 -4.17
N ALA A 4 35.07 40.12 -4.49
CA ALA A 4 35.74 38.83 -4.54
C ALA A 4 35.93 38.15 -3.17
N ASP A 5 35.91 38.91 -2.07
CA ASP A 5 36.07 38.35 -0.72
C ASP A 5 34.74 37.82 -0.15
N ALA A 6 33.59 38.25 -0.69
CA ALA A 6 32.28 37.75 -0.30
C ALA A 6 31.94 36.37 -0.90
N LEU A 7 32.63 35.97 -1.97
CA LEU A 7 32.44 34.67 -2.63
C LEU A 7 33.24 33.53 -1.98
N LYS A 8 34.21 33.83 -1.11
CA LYS A 8 35.03 32.82 -0.42
C LYS A 8 34.42 32.23 0.86
N LEU A 9 33.21 32.64 1.22
CA LEU A 9 32.49 32.15 2.41
C LEU A 9 31.47 31.04 2.10
N PHE A 10 31.44 30.52 0.86
CA PHE A 10 30.48 29.50 0.44
C PHE A 10 31.11 28.22 -0.16
N ASP A 11 32.44 28.14 -0.22
CA ASP A 11 33.16 26.95 -0.72
C ASP A 11 33.77 26.15 0.44
N ASP A 12 32.95 25.79 1.43
CA ASP A 12 33.27 24.66 2.32
C ASP A 12 32.69 23.40 1.66
N ASP A 13 33.52 22.76 0.85
CA ASP A 13 33.28 21.48 0.20
C ASP A 13 32.96 20.38 1.24
N ASP A 14 31.67 20.03 1.37
CA ASP A 14 31.20 18.78 2.00
C ASP A 14 31.55 17.60 1.08
N GLU A 15 32.79 17.13 1.20
CA GLU A 15 33.29 15.86 0.68
C GLU A 15 32.41 14.69 1.17
N GLY A 16 31.52 14.19 0.29
CA GLY A 16 30.90 12.86 0.44
C GLY A 16 29.38 12.74 0.43
N SER A 17 28.61 13.80 0.16
CA SER A 17 27.15 13.66 -0.01
C SER A 17 26.80 13.21 -1.43
N SER A 18 26.22 12.01 -1.58
CA SER A 18 25.40 11.69 -2.76
C SER A 18 24.46 12.87 -3.05
N PRO A 19 24.27 13.32 -4.30
CA PRO A 19 23.46 14.49 -4.60
C PRO A 19 22.04 14.24 -4.09
N ARG A 20 21.70 14.84 -2.95
CA ARG A 20 20.38 14.71 -2.35
C ARG A 20 19.39 15.33 -3.32
N LYS A 21 18.48 14.50 -3.85
CA LYS A 21 17.47 14.99 -4.79
C LYS A 21 16.51 15.93 -4.05
N GLU A 22 16.46 17.18 -4.48
CA GLU A 22 15.62 18.21 -3.89
C GLU A 22 14.24 18.28 -4.59
N CYS A 23 13.17 18.42 -3.80
CA CYS A 23 11.82 18.57 -4.30
C CYS A 23 11.61 19.98 -4.86
N LEU A 24 11.16 20.08 -6.13
CA LEU A 24 10.92 21.36 -6.81
C LEU A 24 9.74 22.19 -6.25
N ILE A 25 8.94 21.62 -5.34
CA ILE A 25 7.84 22.33 -4.63
C ILE A 25 8.29 22.80 -3.26
N THR A 26 8.84 21.91 -2.43
CA THR A 26 9.14 22.20 -1.01
C THR A 26 10.57 22.65 -0.77
N ARG A 27 11.48 22.49 -1.74
CA ARG A 27 12.92 22.75 -1.57
C ARG A 27 13.55 21.93 -0.43
N GLN A 28 13.01 20.73 -0.23
CA GLN A 28 13.44 19.77 0.79
C GLN A 28 13.88 18.47 0.11
N GLU A 29 14.64 17.65 0.84
CA GLU A 29 15.03 16.31 0.40
C GLU A 29 13.81 15.43 0.06
N ILE A 30 13.86 14.77 -1.10
CA ILE A 30 12.82 13.86 -1.57
C ILE A 30 12.97 12.50 -0.87
N LYS A 31 11.91 12.07 -0.17
CA LYS A 31 11.80 10.75 0.47
C LYS A 31 11.01 9.76 -0.41
N ASN A 32 9.88 10.19 -0.97
CA ASN A 32 9.07 9.39 -1.88
C ASN A 32 9.06 10.03 -3.28
N GLU A 33 10.11 9.74 -4.06
CA GLU A 33 10.28 10.34 -5.39
C GLU A 33 9.21 9.88 -6.38
N ILE A 34 8.45 10.85 -6.91
CA ILE A 34 7.66 10.69 -8.13
C ILE A 34 8.27 11.54 -9.25
N ILE A 35 8.57 10.89 -10.36
CA ILE A 35 9.06 11.53 -11.58
C ILE A 35 7.88 11.69 -12.52
N MET A 36 7.53 12.94 -12.83
CA MET A 36 6.50 13.23 -13.83
C MET A 36 7.02 12.94 -15.24
N LYS A 37 6.12 12.79 -16.22
CA LYS A 37 6.47 12.61 -17.64
C LYS A 37 7.29 13.74 -18.29
N CYS A 38 7.42 14.88 -17.61
CA CYS A 38 8.33 15.98 -18.00
C CYS A 38 9.71 15.87 -17.35
N ASN A 39 10.02 14.74 -16.70
CA ASN A 39 11.26 14.48 -15.97
C ASN A 39 11.49 15.38 -14.74
N HIS A 40 10.45 16.05 -14.25
CA HIS A 40 10.52 16.77 -12.98
C HIS A 40 10.21 15.81 -11.82
N SER A 41 11.12 15.79 -10.84
CA SER A 41 11.00 15.01 -9.61
C SER A 41 10.38 15.82 -8.49
N PHE A 42 9.49 15.18 -7.73
CA PHE A 42 8.85 15.78 -6.56
C PHE A 42 8.79 14.78 -5.41
N GLU A 43 8.67 15.29 -4.19
CA GLU A 43 8.10 14.54 -3.08
C GLU A 43 6.62 14.27 -3.39
N HIS A 44 6.21 13.01 -3.34
CA HIS A 44 4.85 12.59 -3.73
C HIS A 44 3.77 13.31 -2.94
N ASP A 45 3.90 13.40 -1.62
CA ASP A 45 2.90 14.05 -0.76
C ASP A 45 2.75 15.55 -1.08
N ALA A 46 3.87 16.23 -1.35
CA ALA A 46 3.86 17.64 -1.73
C ALA A 46 3.16 17.84 -3.09
N LEU A 47 3.46 16.97 -4.06
CA LEU A 47 2.82 17.01 -5.36
C LEU A 47 1.32 16.72 -5.24
N LEU A 48 0.93 15.68 -4.52
CA LEU A 48 -0.47 15.30 -4.34
C LEU A 48 -1.27 16.43 -3.69
N LYS A 49 -0.75 17.03 -2.62
CA LYS A 49 -1.38 18.18 -1.95
C LYS A 49 -1.55 19.37 -2.90
N HIS A 50 -0.53 19.67 -3.71
CA HIS A 50 -0.61 20.73 -4.71
C HIS A 50 -1.67 20.44 -5.78
N LEU A 51 -1.69 19.22 -6.34
CA LEU A 51 -2.65 18.83 -7.37
C LEU A 51 -4.09 18.91 -6.85
N VAL A 52 -4.35 18.39 -5.65
CA VAL A 52 -5.68 18.43 -5.02
C VAL A 52 -6.10 19.85 -4.65
N GLY A 53 -5.17 20.68 -4.16
CA GLY A 53 -5.47 22.05 -3.78
C GLY A 53 -5.67 23.01 -4.96
N CYS A 54 -4.99 22.79 -6.08
CA CYS A 54 -4.97 23.73 -7.20
C CYS A 54 -5.86 23.34 -8.39
N GLN A 55 -6.42 22.12 -8.43
CA GLN A 55 -7.17 21.63 -9.60
C GLN A 55 -8.62 21.32 -9.24
N ARG A 56 -9.53 21.66 -10.16
CA ARG A 56 -10.98 21.41 -10.00
C ARG A 56 -11.43 20.07 -10.57
N ARG A 57 -10.61 19.48 -11.45
CA ARG A 57 -10.86 18.19 -12.11
C ARG A 57 -9.60 17.33 -12.02
N TYR A 58 -9.80 16.01 -12.09
CA TYR A 58 -8.79 14.99 -11.81
C TYR A 58 -8.67 13.95 -12.93
N ASP A 59 -9.28 14.22 -14.08
CA ASP A 59 -9.10 13.48 -15.33
C ASP A 59 -7.76 13.81 -16.00
N TYR A 60 -7.08 14.86 -15.54
CA TYR A 60 -5.74 15.25 -15.91
C TYR A 60 -4.98 15.75 -14.68
N HIS A 61 -3.67 15.94 -14.83
CA HIS A 61 -2.85 16.65 -13.85
C HIS A 61 -1.85 17.57 -14.55
N LYS A 62 -1.58 18.72 -13.94
CA LYS A 62 -0.62 19.72 -14.43
C LYS A 62 0.67 19.67 -13.61
N CYS A 63 1.82 19.67 -14.28
CA CYS A 63 3.11 19.78 -13.59
C CYS A 63 3.24 21.15 -12.91
N PRO A 64 3.55 21.21 -11.61
CA PRO A 64 3.70 22.50 -10.90
C PRO A 64 4.86 23.35 -11.43
N TYR A 65 5.93 22.70 -11.91
CA TYR A 65 7.13 23.37 -12.41
C TYR A 65 6.95 23.88 -13.84
N CYS A 66 6.81 22.96 -14.82
CA CYS A 66 6.76 23.35 -16.23
C CYS A 66 5.35 23.58 -16.78
N ARG A 67 4.31 23.44 -15.95
CA ARG A 67 2.90 23.69 -16.32
C ARG A 67 2.35 22.82 -17.47
N LYS A 68 3.08 21.80 -17.94
CA LYS A 68 2.57 20.81 -18.91
C LYS A 68 1.43 20.00 -18.30
N VAL A 69 0.43 19.66 -19.12
CA VAL A 69 -0.76 18.90 -18.74
C VAL A 69 -0.63 17.46 -19.23
N TYR A 70 -1.03 16.51 -18.38
CA TYR A 70 -1.01 15.08 -18.68
C TYR A 70 -2.36 14.46 -18.37
N SER A 71 -2.80 13.54 -19.23
CA SER A 71 -4.02 12.76 -19.03
C SER A 71 -3.90 11.81 -17.83
N GLY A 72 -5.03 11.57 -17.17
CA GLY A 72 -5.11 10.81 -15.93
C GLY A 72 -4.56 11.57 -14.73
N PHE A 73 -4.48 10.90 -13.61
CA PHE A 73 -3.92 11.41 -12.37
C PHE A 73 -2.62 10.69 -12.02
N ILE A 74 -1.87 11.21 -11.05
CA ILE A 74 -0.68 10.53 -10.54
C ILE A 74 -1.07 9.27 -9.75
N PRO A 75 -0.22 8.23 -9.68
CA PRO A 75 -0.47 7.06 -8.83
C PRO A 75 -0.44 7.42 -7.34
N TYR A 76 -1.12 6.64 -6.50
CA TYR A 76 -0.96 6.71 -5.05
C TYR A 76 0.36 6.08 -4.59
N TYR A 77 1.09 6.76 -3.70
CA TYR A 77 2.28 6.23 -3.04
C TYR A 77 1.99 6.13 -1.54
N GLN A 78 2.24 4.95 -0.96
CA GLN A 78 2.12 4.74 0.48
C GLN A 78 3.30 5.38 1.19
N ASN A 79 3.02 6.34 2.07
CA ASN A 79 4.05 6.92 2.93
C ASN A 79 4.36 5.95 4.09
N VAL A 80 5.64 5.57 4.21
CA VAL A 80 6.13 4.62 5.22
C VAL A 80 6.24 5.24 6.61
N ASN A 81 6.40 6.56 6.70
CA ASN A 81 6.62 7.27 7.97
C ASN A 81 5.32 7.65 8.68
N ASN A 82 4.17 7.54 8.01
CA ASN A 82 2.88 7.88 8.60
C ASN A 82 1.77 6.99 8.02
N GLU A 83 1.74 5.72 8.45
CA GLU A 83 0.74 4.73 8.02
C GLU A 83 -0.69 5.19 8.33
N GLN A 84 -0.87 5.92 9.43
CA GLN A 84 -2.17 6.46 9.89
C GLN A 84 -2.67 7.57 8.95
N TYR A 85 -1.82 8.52 8.60
CA TYR A 85 -2.14 9.57 7.61
C TYR A 85 -2.38 8.97 6.22
N GLY A 86 -1.63 7.93 5.83
CA GLY A 86 -1.83 7.23 4.57
C GLY A 86 -3.21 6.58 4.42
N GLU A 87 -3.74 5.96 5.48
CA GLU A 87 -5.08 5.37 5.50
C GLU A 87 -6.18 6.45 5.56
N GLU A 88 -6.01 7.51 6.34
CA GLU A 88 -6.94 8.65 6.38
C GLU A 88 -6.99 9.39 5.05
N LEU A 89 -5.85 9.58 4.38
CA LEU A 89 -5.79 10.14 3.04
C LEU A 89 -6.48 9.22 2.03
N LEU A 90 -6.31 7.90 2.13
CA LEU A 90 -7.01 6.90 1.29
C LEU A 90 -8.53 6.87 1.54
N ASN A 91 -8.97 7.24 2.74
CA ASN A 91 -10.38 7.27 3.12
C ASN A 91 -11.03 8.64 2.82
N SER A 92 -10.27 9.74 2.84
CA SER A 92 -10.72 11.09 2.52
C SER A 92 -10.59 11.43 1.04
N ILE A 93 -9.49 11.02 0.39
CA ILE A 93 -9.28 11.13 -1.05
C ILE A 93 -10.05 10.00 -1.72
N ASN A 94 -11.00 10.39 -2.56
CA ASN A 94 -11.81 9.45 -3.32
C ASN A 94 -10.90 8.53 -4.15
N LYS A 95 -10.84 7.23 -3.81
CA LYS A 95 -10.00 6.23 -4.51
C LYS A 95 -10.26 6.18 -6.01
N THR A 96 -11.39 6.74 -6.48
CA THR A 96 -11.66 6.93 -7.91
C THR A 96 -10.67 7.85 -8.62
N LEU A 97 -10.03 8.77 -7.90
CA LEU A 97 -9.04 9.71 -8.45
C LEU A 97 -7.84 8.97 -9.06
N PHE A 98 -7.38 7.94 -8.38
CA PHE A 98 -6.23 7.15 -8.81
C PHE A 98 -6.55 6.08 -9.86
N LYS A 99 -7.84 5.91 -10.24
CA LYS A 99 -8.27 4.85 -11.17
C LYS A 99 -7.73 5.01 -12.59
N LYS A 100 -7.26 6.20 -12.95
CA LYS A 100 -6.70 6.49 -14.27
C LYS A 100 -5.29 7.05 -14.07
N ASN A 101 -4.29 6.18 -14.04
CA ASN A 101 -2.89 6.59 -14.15
C ASN A 101 -2.16 5.62 -15.08
N ASP A 102 -1.14 6.12 -15.76
CA ASP A 102 -0.31 5.36 -16.69
C ASP A 102 1.18 5.40 -16.29
N TYR A 103 1.44 5.66 -15.01
CA TYR A 103 2.78 5.65 -14.43
C TYR A 103 3.17 4.27 -13.94
N LEU A 104 2.23 3.55 -13.32
CA LEU A 104 2.51 2.27 -12.68
C LEU A 104 1.52 1.21 -13.12
N THR A 105 2.02 -0.01 -13.26
CA THR A 105 1.22 -1.21 -13.51
C THR A 105 1.35 -2.17 -12.33
N CYS A 106 0.28 -2.89 -12.02
CA CYS A 106 0.24 -3.88 -10.96
C CYS A 106 1.09 -5.10 -11.34
N SER A 107 2.11 -5.37 -10.53
CA SER A 107 3.07 -6.47 -10.69
C SER A 107 2.63 -7.77 -10.00
N TYR A 108 1.37 -7.87 -9.58
CA TYR A 108 0.89 -9.10 -8.93
C TYR A 108 0.82 -10.26 -9.93
N CYS A 109 1.52 -11.35 -9.61
CA CYS A 109 1.46 -12.61 -10.36
C CYS A 109 0.56 -13.61 -9.63
N PHE A 110 -0.42 -14.18 -10.35
CA PHE A 110 -1.31 -15.17 -9.77
C PHE A 110 -0.54 -16.47 -9.47
N SER A 111 -0.61 -16.94 -8.23
CA SER A 111 0.06 -18.19 -7.82
C SER A 111 -0.82 -19.44 -7.95
N SER A 112 -2.12 -19.27 -8.21
CA SER A 112 -3.09 -20.36 -8.32
C SER A 112 -4.24 -20.00 -9.28
N GLY A 113 -5.04 -21.02 -9.64
CA GLY A 113 -6.21 -20.88 -10.52
C GLY A 113 -5.87 -20.79 -12.01
N LYS A 114 -6.89 -20.48 -12.82
CA LYS A 114 -6.80 -20.46 -14.30
C LYS A 114 -5.77 -19.47 -14.85
N ASN A 115 -5.44 -18.42 -14.09
CA ASN A 115 -4.50 -17.38 -14.48
C ASN A 115 -3.11 -17.57 -13.85
N LYS A 116 -2.80 -18.73 -13.25
CA LYS A 116 -1.50 -18.98 -12.62
C LYS A 116 -0.34 -18.62 -13.54
N GLY A 117 0.64 -17.89 -13.01
CA GLY A 117 1.80 -17.39 -13.75
C GLY A 117 1.56 -16.09 -14.54
N LYS A 118 0.31 -15.67 -14.75
CA LYS A 118 0.02 -14.40 -15.43
C LYS A 118 0.08 -13.22 -14.46
N CYS A 119 0.49 -12.06 -14.96
CA CYS A 119 0.46 -10.79 -14.23
C CYS A 119 -0.92 -10.13 -14.30
N CYS A 120 -1.28 -9.36 -13.28
CA CYS A 120 -2.55 -8.64 -13.23
C CYS A 120 -2.73 -7.64 -14.39
N GLY A 121 -1.68 -6.86 -14.71
CA GLY A 121 -1.72 -5.85 -15.77
C GLY A 121 -2.66 -4.65 -15.55
N LYS A 122 -3.35 -4.56 -14.41
CA LYS A 122 -4.17 -3.40 -14.05
C LYS A 122 -3.30 -2.23 -13.60
N ILE A 123 -3.88 -1.04 -13.58
CA ILE A 123 -3.26 0.16 -13.03
C ILE A 123 -2.73 -0.09 -11.61
N GLY A 124 -1.48 0.31 -11.39
CA GLY A 124 -0.74 0.12 -10.16
C GLY A 124 -0.60 1.39 -9.33
N HIS A 125 -0.21 1.18 -8.08
CA HIS A 125 0.12 2.18 -7.08
C HIS A 125 1.33 1.68 -6.30
N LYS A 126 2.13 2.59 -5.73
CA LYS A 126 3.35 2.25 -5.03
C LYS A 126 3.03 1.98 -3.56
N PHE A 127 3.25 0.74 -3.13
CA PHE A 127 3.14 0.31 -1.73
C PHE A 127 4.50 -0.16 -1.22
N LYS A 128 4.61 -0.36 0.09
CA LYS A 128 5.84 -0.88 0.72
C LYS A 128 6.26 -2.25 0.14
N GLU A 129 5.29 -3.07 -0.23
CA GLU A 129 5.50 -4.40 -0.82
C GLU A 129 5.80 -4.38 -2.32
N GLY A 130 5.73 -3.21 -2.96
CA GLY A 130 5.85 -3.06 -4.41
C GLY A 130 4.62 -2.46 -5.07
N ASN A 131 4.55 -2.59 -6.40
CA ASN A 131 3.55 -1.93 -7.22
C ASN A 131 2.32 -2.81 -7.42
N TYR A 132 1.18 -2.41 -6.86
CA TYR A 132 -0.05 -3.20 -6.93
C TYR A 132 -1.28 -2.34 -7.22
N CYS A 133 -2.36 -2.96 -7.71
CA CYS A 133 -3.67 -2.32 -7.63
C CYS A 133 -4.19 -2.43 -6.19
N PHE A 134 -5.13 -1.56 -5.80
CA PHE A 134 -5.68 -1.58 -4.43
C PHE A 134 -6.24 -2.95 -4.01
N THR A 135 -6.83 -3.69 -4.96
CA THR A 135 -7.37 -5.03 -4.70
C THR A 135 -6.27 -6.02 -4.33
N HIS A 136 -5.17 -6.07 -5.09
CA HIS A 136 -4.08 -7.01 -4.83
C HIS A 136 -3.25 -6.59 -3.61
N TYR A 137 -3.03 -5.29 -3.39
CA TYR A 137 -2.43 -4.81 -2.15
C TYR A 137 -3.23 -5.32 -0.94
N LYS A 138 -4.55 -5.12 -0.91
CA LYS A 138 -5.42 -5.60 0.18
C LYS A 138 -5.32 -7.12 0.40
N GLN A 139 -5.17 -7.91 -0.66
CA GLN A 139 -4.97 -9.36 -0.54
C GLN A 139 -3.61 -9.71 0.08
N ILE A 140 -2.54 -9.05 -0.35
CA ILE A 140 -1.18 -9.25 0.16
C ILE A 140 -1.10 -8.83 1.64
N SER A 141 -1.61 -7.65 1.98
CA SER A 141 -1.61 -7.15 3.37
C SER A 141 -2.38 -8.09 4.31
N ARG A 142 -3.50 -8.67 3.85
CA ARG A 142 -4.27 -9.67 4.62
C ARG A 142 -3.47 -10.96 4.85
N LYS A 143 -2.79 -11.47 3.81
CA LYS A 143 -1.94 -12.67 3.94
C LYS A 143 -0.80 -12.45 4.93
N LYS A 144 -0.15 -11.27 4.91
CA LYS A 144 0.88 -10.91 5.89
C LYS A 144 0.34 -10.85 7.33
N LYS A 145 -0.82 -10.25 7.55
CA LYS A 145 -1.45 -10.23 8.89
C LYS A 145 -1.75 -11.65 9.38
N GLN A 146 -2.16 -12.55 8.50
CA GLN A 146 -2.44 -13.95 8.83
C GLN A 146 -1.20 -14.82 9.04
N SER A 147 -0.04 -14.46 8.48
CA SER A 147 1.21 -15.20 8.75
C SER A 147 1.80 -14.84 10.12
N ILE A 148 1.46 -13.68 10.67
CA ILE A 148 1.95 -13.21 11.98
C ILE A 148 1.08 -13.78 13.11
N ILE A 149 -0.21 -14.00 12.88
CA ILE A 149 -1.13 -14.57 13.88
C ILE A 149 -1.06 -16.10 13.77
N PRO A 150 -0.67 -16.84 14.82
CA PRO A 150 -0.75 -18.30 14.81
C PRO A 150 -2.21 -18.70 14.51
N LYS A 151 -2.41 -19.49 13.44
CA LYS A 151 -3.75 -20.00 13.11
C LYS A 151 -4.29 -20.69 14.35
N PRO A 152 -5.48 -20.31 14.87
CA PRO A 152 -6.07 -21.03 15.98
C PRO A 152 -6.22 -22.49 15.56
N GLN A 153 -5.60 -23.42 16.30
CA GLN A 153 -5.77 -24.84 16.05
C GLN A 153 -7.27 -25.12 16.09
N LYS A 154 -7.83 -25.51 14.94
CA LYS A 154 -9.24 -25.91 14.88
C LYS A 154 -9.34 -27.24 15.63
N GLN A 155 -9.64 -27.18 16.93
CA GLN A 155 -9.92 -28.38 17.71
C GLN A 155 -11.17 -29.04 17.14
N SER A 156 -11.04 -30.29 16.71
CA SER A 156 -12.17 -31.15 16.34
C SER A 156 -12.86 -31.64 17.60
N CYS A 157 -14.13 -31.99 17.47
CA CYS A 157 -14.89 -32.60 18.56
C CYS A 157 -14.20 -33.88 19.06
N CYS A 158 -14.12 -34.05 20.38
CA CYS A 158 -13.50 -35.22 21.00
C CYS A 158 -14.39 -36.48 21.03
N LYS A 159 -15.67 -36.38 20.63
CA LYS A 159 -16.61 -37.52 20.65
C LYS A 159 -16.27 -38.57 19.59
N ILE A 160 -16.24 -39.84 20.01
CA ILE A 160 -16.17 -41.00 19.11
C ILE A 160 -17.59 -41.39 18.67
N LEU A 161 -17.78 -41.55 17.36
CA LEU A 161 -19.05 -41.95 16.77
C LEU A 161 -19.25 -43.47 16.88
N ALA A 162 -20.47 -43.95 16.66
CA ALA A 162 -20.80 -45.38 16.73
C ALA A 162 -19.99 -46.26 15.76
N ASN A 163 -19.45 -45.66 14.69
CA ASN A 163 -18.57 -46.35 13.72
C ASN A 163 -17.09 -46.35 14.16
N GLY A 164 -16.77 -45.98 15.40
CA GLY A 164 -15.41 -45.95 15.95
C GLY A 164 -14.56 -44.76 15.51
N ASN A 165 -15.04 -43.92 14.59
CA ASN A 165 -14.28 -42.76 14.13
C ASN A 165 -14.52 -41.53 15.01
N GLN A 166 -13.50 -40.68 15.17
CA GLN A 166 -13.65 -39.39 15.83
C GLN A 166 -14.51 -38.43 15.00
N CYS A 167 -15.38 -37.69 15.68
CA CYS A 167 -16.19 -36.64 15.08
C CYS A 167 -15.31 -35.55 14.45
N LYS A 168 -15.48 -35.31 13.14
CA LYS A 168 -14.73 -34.30 12.38
C LYS A 168 -15.31 -32.89 12.49
N LEU A 169 -16.42 -32.72 13.20
CA LEU A 169 -17.05 -31.40 13.40
C LEU A 169 -16.17 -30.52 14.29
N LYS A 170 -16.23 -29.20 14.06
CA LYS A 170 -15.49 -28.23 14.86
C LYS A 170 -16.02 -28.23 16.30
N CYS A 171 -15.12 -28.19 17.27
CA CYS A 171 -15.44 -27.95 18.67
C CYS A 171 -16.21 -26.62 18.79
N PHE A 172 -17.37 -26.68 19.44
CA PHE A 172 -18.24 -25.55 19.71
C PHE A 172 -18.03 -25.04 21.14
N ASN A 173 -17.94 -25.96 22.10
CA ASN A 173 -17.74 -25.65 23.51
C ASN A 173 -16.35 -26.11 23.94
N THR A 174 -15.49 -25.14 24.28
CA THR A 174 -14.09 -25.37 24.66
C THR A 174 -13.93 -26.07 26.01
N HIS A 175 -14.95 -26.02 26.88
CA HIS A 175 -14.91 -26.72 28.18
C HIS A 175 -15.21 -28.21 28.04
N THR A 176 -16.17 -28.57 27.19
CA THR A 176 -16.56 -29.97 26.98
C THR A 176 -15.78 -30.63 25.84
N GLY A 177 -15.15 -29.85 24.95
CA GLY A 177 -14.48 -30.37 23.76
C GLY A 177 -15.45 -30.88 22.68
N LEU A 178 -16.74 -30.56 22.79
CA LEU A 178 -17.81 -31.10 21.94
C LEU A 178 -18.24 -30.13 20.85
N CYS A 179 -18.71 -30.68 19.73
CA CYS A 179 -19.42 -29.89 18.71
C CYS A 179 -20.85 -29.58 19.17
N LYS A 180 -21.49 -28.62 18.52
CA LYS A 180 -22.86 -28.17 18.86
C LYS A 180 -23.90 -29.31 18.89
N LEU A 181 -23.70 -30.36 18.09
CA LEU A 181 -24.60 -31.51 18.07
C LEU A 181 -24.43 -32.38 19.32
N HIS A 182 -23.18 -32.65 19.72
CA HIS A 182 -22.88 -33.53 20.83
C HIS A 182 -22.98 -32.84 22.19
N ASP A 183 -22.78 -31.52 22.26
CA ASP A 183 -22.95 -30.74 23.51
C ASP A 183 -24.41 -30.82 23.99
N LYS A 184 -25.37 -30.65 23.07
CA LYS A 184 -26.81 -30.77 23.36
C LYS A 184 -27.28 -32.16 23.80
N GLN A 185 -26.52 -33.21 23.49
CA GLN A 185 -26.85 -34.58 23.90
C GLN A 185 -26.38 -34.89 25.32
N VAL A 186 -25.51 -34.06 25.90
CA VAL A 186 -25.06 -34.22 27.29
C VAL A 186 -26.12 -33.71 28.26
N ASP A 187 -26.87 -32.67 27.88
CA ASP A 187 -27.92 -32.07 28.71
C ASP A 187 -29.21 -32.91 28.83
N THR A 188 -29.25 -34.09 28.20
CA THR A 188 -30.47 -34.93 28.09
C THR A 188 -30.37 -36.28 28.79
N ASN A 189 -29.38 -36.50 29.67
CA ASN A 189 -29.31 -37.67 30.54
C ASN A 189 -29.26 -37.26 32.01
#